data_AF-A0A660PTZ4-F1
#
_entry.id   AF-A0A660PTZ4-F1
#
_cell.length_a   1.000
_cell.length_b   1.000
_cell.length_c   1.000
_cell.angle_alpha   90.00
_cell.angle_beta   90.00
_cell.angle_gamma   90.00
#
_symmetry.space_group_name_H-M   'P 1'
#
loop_
_entity.id
_entity.type
_entity.pdbx_description
1 polymer ?
#
loop_
_entity_poly.entity_id
_entity_poly.type
_entity_poly.pdbx_seq_one_letter_code
_entity_poly.pdbx_strand_id
1 'polypeptide(L)'
;TLTAIHLGDVLLGEQVKYDTSNRVLISRLGDLKAGLIVDSAEEILRITDEKINPPDSASTPLNRDFLEGYIALEERNIYLVSTEKLQNLVRVS
;
A
#
# COMPACT_ATOMS: atom_id res chain seq x y z
N THR A 1 11.82 18.40 0.49
CA THR A 1 12.35 17.04 0.19
C THR A 1 11.19 16.13 -0.12
N LEU A 2 11.36 15.17 -1.04
CA LEU A 2 10.33 14.14 -1.28
C LEU A 2 10.60 12.98 -0.32
N THR A 3 9.68 12.71 0.60
CA THR A 3 9.80 11.57 1.52
C THR A 3 9.49 10.27 0.77
N ALA A 4 10.34 9.27 0.94
CA ALA A 4 10.14 7.94 0.37
C ALA A 4 9.71 6.96 1.46
N ILE A 5 8.69 6.14 1.17
CA ILE A 5 8.15 5.11 2.05
C ILE A 5 8.28 3.79 1.30
N HIS A 6 8.91 2.77 1.89
CA HIS A 6 8.88 1.43 1.33
C HIS A 6 7.63 0.70 1.81
N LEU A 7 6.75 0.34 0.87
CA LEU A 7 5.45 -0.25 1.24
C LEU A 7 5.62 -1.63 1.89
N GLY A 8 6.64 -2.39 1.48
CA GLY A 8 7.00 -3.65 2.14
C GLY A 8 7.26 -3.47 3.64
N ASP A 9 8.10 -2.50 4.02
CA ASP A 9 8.43 -2.23 5.43
C ASP A 9 7.19 -1.90 6.26
N VAL A 10 6.29 -1.09 5.69
CA VAL A 10 5.07 -0.64 6.36
C VAL A 10 4.03 -1.75 6.47
N LEU A 11 3.84 -2.52 5.39
CA LEU A 11 2.78 -3.51 5.29
C LEU A 11 3.19 -4.87 5.87
N LEU A 12 4.46 -5.25 5.85
CA LEU A 12 4.92 -6.53 6.39
C LEU A 12 5.52 -6.41 7.80
N GLY A 13 5.85 -5.18 8.23
CA GLY A 13 6.44 -4.94 9.55
C GLY A 13 7.87 -5.45 9.70
N GLU A 14 8.54 -5.79 8.59
CA GLU A 14 9.92 -6.23 8.54
C GLU A 14 10.71 -5.38 7.54
N GLN A 15 12.02 -5.23 7.75
CA GLN A 15 12.84 -4.52 6.78
C GLN A 15 12.98 -5.34 5.50
N VAL A 16 12.33 -4.89 4.45
CA VAL A 16 12.46 -5.45 3.11
C VAL A 16 13.75 -4.92 2.50
N LYS A 17 14.46 -5.80 1.80
CA LYS A 17 15.74 -5.47 1.20
C LYS A 17 15.53 -4.49 0.04
N TYR A 18 16.20 -3.35 0.12
CA TYR A 18 16.27 -2.39 -0.98
C TYR A 18 17.26 -2.91 -2.03
N ASP A 19 16.83 -2.95 -3.29
CA ASP A 19 17.74 -3.20 -4.41
C ASP A 19 17.39 -2.32 -5.64
N THR A 20 18.17 -2.47 -6.70
CA THR A 20 18.04 -1.66 -7.92
C THR A 20 16.83 -2.05 -8.78
N SER A 21 16.12 -3.13 -8.44
CA SER A 21 14.94 -3.60 -9.15
C SER A 21 13.66 -2.93 -8.66
N ASN A 22 13.65 -2.31 -7.48
CA ASN A 22 12.49 -1.59 -6.95
C ASN A 22 12.04 -0.44 -7.88
N ARG A 23 10.74 -0.13 -7.81
CA ARG A 23 10.14 1.03 -8.50
C ARG A 23 9.70 2.06 -7.46
N VAL A 24 9.68 3.33 -7.86
CA VAL A 24 9.18 4.42 -7.03
C VAL A 24 7.95 5.05 -7.66
N LEU A 25 6.79 4.86 -7.06
CA LEU A 25 5.54 5.51 -7.42
C LEU A 25 5.48 6.88 -6.76
N ILE A 26 5.39 7.93 -7.57
CA ILE A 26 5.23 9.30 -7.05
C ILE A 26 3.75 9.57 -6.87
N SER A 27 3.30 9.72 -5.63
CA SER A 27 1.89 9.93 -5.31
C SER A 27 1.70 11.15 -4.41
N ARG A 28 0.46 11.65 -4.43
CA ARG A 28 -0.01 12.67 -3.50
C ARG A 28 -0.83 11.97 -2.42
N LEU A 29 -0.37 12.03 -1.18
CA LEU A 29 -1.06 11.54 0.01
C LEU A 29 -1.67 12.75 0.73
N GLY A 30 -2.94 13.03 0.43
CA GLY A 30 -3.60 14.27 0.88
C GLY A 30 -2.91 15.53 0.35
N ASP A 31 -2.33 16.33 1.22
CA ASP A 31 -1.56 17.53 0.87
C ASP A 31 -0.07 17.25 0.61
N LEU A 32 0.42 16.06 0.99
CA LEU A 32 1.83 15.69 0.90
C LEU A 32 2.16 15.01 -0.43
N LYS A 33 3.38 15.25 -0.93
CA LYS A 33 3.97 14.49 -2.03
C LYS A 33 4.92 13.46 -1.44
N ALA A 34 4.75 12.19 -1.80
CA ALA A 34 5.59 11.09 -1.33
C ALA A 34 5.99 10.16 -2.49
N GLY A 35 7.15 9.53 -2.37
CA GLY A 35 7.53 8.38 -3.17
C GLY A 35 7.16 7.09 -2.43
N LEU A 36 6.48 6.17 -3.10
CA LEU A 36 6.18 4.84 -2.57
C LEU A 36 7.11 3.84 -3.28
N ILE A 37 8.01 3.23 -2.53
CA ILE A 37 8.93 2.22 -3.03
C ILE A 37 8.21 0.87 -3.00
N VAL A 38 8.17 0.21 -4.16
CA VAL A 38 7.50 -1.06 -4.40
C VAL A 38 8.42 -2.01 -5.18
N ASP A 39 8.06 -3.27 -5.23
CA ASP A 39 8.69 -4.27 -6.10
C ASP A 39 8.38 -3.99 -7.58
N SER A 40 7.11 -3.85 -7.94
CA SER A 40 6.66 -3.58 -9.30
C SER A 40 5.36 -2.75 -9.36
N ALA A 41 5.05 -2.27 -10.56
CA ALA A 41 3.79 -1.59 -10.87
C ALA A 41 3.37 -1.99 -12.29
N GLU A 42 2.46 -2.96 -12.39
CA GLU A 42 2.28 -3.73 -13.63
C GLU A 42 0.92 -3.52 -14.31
N GLU A 43 -0.15 -3.27 -13.55
CA GLU A 43 -1.51 -3.32 -14.06
C GLU A 43 -2.40 -2.20 -13.51
N ILE A 44 -3.35 -1.74 -14.33
CA ILE A 44 -4.44 -0.85 -13.90
C ILE A 44 -5.75 -1.62 -14.03
N LEU A 45 -6.42 -1.84 -12.90
CA LEU A 45 -7.71 -2.54 -12.83
C LEU A 45 -8.85 -1.55 -12.62
N ARG A 46 -9.96 -1.77 -13.34
CA ARG A 46 -11.22 -1.06 -13.10
C ARG A 46 -12.11 -1.93 -12.22
N ILE A 47 -12.44 -1.40 -11.05
CA ILE A 47 -13.24 -2.07 -10.03
C ILE A 47 -14.44 -1.20 -9.67
N THR A 48 -15.52 -1.81 -9.22
CA THR A 48 -16.68 -1.10 -8.66
C THR A 48 -16.68 -1.32 -7.15
N ASP A 49 -17.26 -0.37 -6.41
CA ASP A 49 -17.19 -0.35 -4.94
C ASP A 49 -17.84 -1.58 -4.31
N GLU A 50 -18.83 -2.21 -4.98
CA GLU A 50 -19.50 -3.41 -4.46
C GLU A 50 -18.59 -4.63 -4.37
N LYS A 51 -17.43 -4.62 -5.07
CA LYS A 51 -16.43 -5.68 -4.98
C LYS A 51 -15.49 -5.52 -3.79
N ILE A 52 -15.50 -4.37 -3.13
CA ILE A 52 -14.60 -4.06 -2.02
C ILE A 52 -15.22 -4.63 -0.73
N ASN A 53 -14.52 -5.58 -0.13
CA ASN A 53 -14.85 -6.13 1.17
C ASN A 53 -14.13 -5.33 2.27
N PRO A 54 -14.71 -5.24 3.49
CA PRO A 54 -14.00 -4.67 4.64
C PRO A 54 -12.70 -5.47 4.91
N PRO A 55 -11.67 -4.87 5.52
CA PRO A 55 -10.42 -5.58 5.81
C PRO A 55 -10.69 -6.86 6.60
N ASP A 56 -10.37 -8.02 6.02
CA ASP A 56 -10.66 -9.32 6.64
C ASP A 56 -10.02 -9.43 8.03
N SER A 57 -10.75 -10.03 8.96
CA SER A 57 -10.44 -10.02 10.38
C SER A 57 -9.45 -11.06 10.88
N ALA A 58 -9.07 -12.03 10.06
CA ALA A 58 -8.28 -13.17 10.56
C ALA A 58 -7.17 -13.72 9.63
N SER A 59 -7.05 -13.29 8.38
CA SER A 59 -6.29 -14.08 7.38
C SER A 59 -5.17 -13.36 6.62
N THR A 60 -4.99 -12.04 6.76
CA THR A 60 -3.97 -11.31 5.99
C THR A 60 -2.62 -11.27 6.70
N PRO A 61 -1.50 -11.53 6.01
CA PRO A 61 -0.15 -11.33 6.56
C PRO A 61 0.23 -9.84 6.64
N LEU A 62 -0.61 -8.94 6.13
CA LEU A 62 -0.33 -7.51 6.08
C LEU A 62 -0.75 -6.78 7.36
N ASN A 63 -0.06 -5.68 7.65
CA ASN A 63 -0.39 -4.76 8.72
C ASN A 63 -1.72 -4.07 8.42
N ARG A 64 -2.72 -4.47 9.18
CA ARG A 64 -4.13 -4.07 9.03
C ARG A 64 -4.34 -2.60 9.37
N ASP A 65 -3.45 -2.04 10.17
CA ASP A 65 -3.49 -0.62 10.46
C ASP A 65 -3.36 0.19 9.18
N PHE A 66 -2.81 -0.32 8.08
CA PHE A 66 -2.71 0.42 6.82
C PHE A 66 -3.75 0.03 5.76
N LEU A 67 -4.70 -0.84 6.06
CA LEU A 67 -5.70 -1.31 5.09
C LEU A 67 -7.05 -0.59 5.23
N GLU A 68 -7.74 -0.42 4.11
CA GLU A 68 -9.13 0.09 4.02
C GLU A 68 -10.11 -0.99 3.54
N GLY A 69 -9.62 -1.99 2.80
CA GLY A 69 -10.42 -3.10 2.32
C GLY A 69 -9.61 -4.10 1.52
N TYR A 70 -10.28 -5.09 0.95
CA TYR A 70 -9.69 -6.02 0.01
C TYR A 70 -10.69 -6.50 -1.03
N ILE A 71 -10.18 -6.99 -2.15
CA ILE A 71 -10.94 -7.60 -3.23
C ILE A 71 -10.40 -9.01 -3.39
N ALA A 72 -11.29 -9.99 -3.23
CA ALA A 72 -10.99 -11.38 -3.56
C ALA A 72 -11.22 -11.59 -5.06
N LEU A 73 -10.16 -11.92 -5.79
CA LEU A 73 -10.25 -12.46 -7.15
C LEU A 73 -9.95 -13.97 -7.09
N GLU A 74 -10.28 -14.69 -8.16
CA GLU A 74 -10.11 -16.14 -8.22
C GLU A 74 -8.67 -16.60 -7.98
N GLU A 75 -7.69 -15.85 -8.49
CA GLU A 75 -6.28 -16.23 -8.45
C GLU A 75 -5.45 -15.45 -7.41
N ARG A 76 -5.95 -14.32 -6.93
CA ARG A 76 -5.22 -13.44 -6.00
C ARG A 76 -6.14 -12.50 -5.22
N ASN A 77 -5.67 -12.06 -4.06
CA ASN A 77 -6.28 -10.96 -3.32
C ASN A 77 -5.62 -9.63 -3.69
N ILE A 78 -6.41 -8.57 -3.80
CA ILE A 78 -5.94 -7.19 -3.94
C ILE A 78 -6.30 -6.45 -2.67
N TYR A 79 -5.31 -5.86 -1.99
CA TYR A 79 -5.53 -5.10 -0.77
C TYR A 79 -5.55 -3.59 -1.07
N LEU A 80 -6.53 -2.89 -0.51
CA LEU A 80 -6.63 -1.44 -0.62
C LEU A 80 -5.89 -0.81 0.55
N VAL A 81 -4.82 -0.08 0.24
CA VAL A 81 -3.95 0.59 1.22
C VAL A 81 -4.43 2.01 1.46
N SER A 82 -4.55 2.38 2.74
CA SER A 82 -5.02 3.69 3.15
C SER A 82 -3.99 4.78 2.91
N THR A 83 -4.32 5.70 2.00
CA THR A 83 -3.47 6.86 1.72
C THR A 83 -3.43 7.85 2.89
N GLU A 84 -4.51 7.96 3.67
CA GLU A 84 -4.58 8.80 4.87
C GLU A 84 -3.60 8.30 5.94
N LYS A 85 -3.56 7.00 6.18
CA LYS A 85 -2.69 6.42 7.20
C LYS A 85 -1.22 6.47 6.78
N LEU A 86 -0.93 6.29 5.49
CA LEU A 86 0.41 6.56 4.93
C LEU A 86 0.80 8.04 5.07
N GLN A 87 -0.13 8.98 4.85
CA GLN A 87 0.12 10.41 5.04
C GLN A 87 0.48 10.71 6.51
N ASN A 88 -0.25 10.12 7.46
CA ASN A 88 0.01 10.29 8.88
C ASN A 88 1.40 9.76 9.27
N LEU A 89 1.81 8.61 8.71
CA LEU A 89 3.16 8.08 8.89
C LEU A 89 4.24 9.05 8.43
N VAL A 90 4.07 9.68 7.26
CA VAL A 90 5.02 10.68 6.73
C VAL A 90 5.07 11.93 7.60
N ARG A 91 3.94 12.38 8.17
CA ARG A 91 3.88 13.59 9.00
C ARG A 91 4.60 13.45 10.34
N VAL A 92 4.66 12.24 10.88
CA VAL A 92 5.30 11.95 12.18
C VAL A 92 6.75 11.47 12.06
N SER A 93 7.24 11.28 10.83
CA SER A 93 8.62 10.91 10.50
C SER A 93 9.48 12.14 10.23
#